data_AF-A0A521RR08-F1
#
_entry.id   AF-A0A521RR08-F1
#
_cell.length_a   1.000
_cell.length_b   1.000
_cell.length_c   1.000
_cell.angle_alpha   90.00
_cell.angle_beta   90.00
_cell.angle_gamma   90.00
#
_symmetry.space_group_name_H-M   'P 1'
#
loop_
_entity.id
_entity.type
_entity.pdbx_description
1 polymer ?
#
loop_
_entity_poly.entity_id
_entity_poly.type
_entity_poly.pdbx_seq_one_letter_code
_entity_poly.pdbx_strand_id
1 'polypeptide(L)'
;MTTSLREAWTSLPSRLKLLEPVAFTDSEWSVLERLHERFNDREAHTHLPLAIARFRDNVVKEIFERACQFDEVVTVNVDESWARKVAEGTDDPMAEYVRLYNEEVDAMMGVLVPPASYRKEHYAYGRFVFPEPHGLHTDHSLEDAAAAGEPICIARIETLGTHYVDGDYRLQDAGTRSMLNAIRYWTPAPEGEPEQVFDELLRRGTLKTIPVNHVMLMVAGNASADAQVTQHISARPPEGGMHSAFFQRQYRLTGV
;
A
#
# COMPACT_ATOMS: atom_id res chain seq x y z
N MET A 1 -0.44 -11.55 -31.84
CA MET A 1 -1.65 -11.74 -31.01
C MET A 1 -1.33 -11.10 -29.68
N THR A 2 -2.06 -10.07 -29.29
CA THR A 2 -1.97 -9.50 -27.94
C THR A 2 -2.62 -10.49 -26.98
N THR A 3 -1.85 -11.03 -26.05
CA THR A 3 -2.37 -11.84 -24.94
C THR A 3 -3.36 -11.00 -24.14
N SER A 4 -4.50 -11.57 -23.73
CA SER A 4 -5.45 -10.83 -22.89
C SER A 4 -4.85 -10.51 -21.52
N LEU A 5 -5.35 -9.46 -20.85
CA LEU A 5 -4.89 -9.07 -19.51
C LEU A 5 -5.00 -10.24 -18.51
N ARG A 6 -6.13 -10.98 -18.56
CA ARG A 6 -6.37 -12.15 -17.71
C ARG A 6 -5.37 -13.27 -17.98
N GLU A 7 -5.10 -13.59 -19.25
CA GLU A 7 -4.10 -14.60 -19.61
C GLU A 7 -2.69 -14.19 -19.16
N ALA A 8 -2.31 -12.93 -19.37
CA ALA A 8 -1.02 -12.39 -18.92
C ALA A 8 -0.87 -12.54 -17.40
N TRP A 9 -1.90 -12.17 -16.63
CA TRP A 9 -1.93 -12.33 -15.18
C TRP A 9 -1.82 -13.80 -14.75
N THR A 10 -2.57 -14.71 -15.37
CA THR A 10 -2.53 -16.14 -15.02
C THR A 10 -1.18 -16.81 -15.30
N SER A 11 -0.33 -16.20 -16.13
CA SER A 11 1.02 -16.70 -16.41
C SER A 11 2.06 -16.27 -15.37
N LEU A 12 1.81 -15.18 -14.63
CA LEU A 12 2.74 -14.61 -13.65
C LEU A 12 3.13 -15.57 -12.51
N PRO A 13 2.22 -16.34 -11.87
CA PRO A 13 2.53 -17.13 -10.68
C PRO A 13 3.74 -18.05 -10.82
N SER A 14 4.01 -18.56 -12.02
CA SER A 14 5.15 -19.44 -12.30
C SER A 14 6.52 -18.77 -12.13
N ARG A 15 6.56 -17.44 -12.09
CA ARG A 15 7.76 -16.61 -12.01
C ARG A 15 7.96 -15.95 -10.64
N LEU A 16 6.96 -16.03 -9.77
CA LEU A 16 6.93 -15.33 -8.48
C LEU A 16 7.35 -16.29 -7.36
N LYS A 17 8.32 -15.86 -6.56
CA LYS A 17 8.93 -16.62 -5.46
C LYS A 17 8.40 -16.15 -4.11
N LEU A 18 8.23 -14.83 -3.91
CA LEU A 18 7.75 -14.27 -2.64
C LEU A 18 6.23 -14.15 -2.61
N LEU A 19 5.66 -13.71 -3.72
CA LEU A 19 4.28 -13.33 -3.84
C LEU A 19 3.45 -14.39 -4.55
N GLU A 20 2.21 -14.50 -4.12
CA GLU A 20 1.18 -15.28 -4.77
C GLU A 20 0.07 -14.31 -5.24
N PRO A 21 -0.17 -14.19 -6.56
CA PRO A 21 -1.25 -13.37 -7.09
C PRO A 21 -2.59 -13.83 -6.55
N VAL A 22 -3.47 -12.90 -6.18
CA VAL A 22 -4.82 -13.26 -5.77
C VAL A 22 -5.70 -13.55 -6.99
N ALA A 23 -6.75 -14.35 -6.78
CA ALA A 23 -7.79 -14.53 -7.77
C ALA A 23 -8.75 -13.33 -7.71
N PHE A 24 -8.97 -12.69 -8.86
CA PHE A 24 -9.95 -11.62 -8.99
C PHE A 24 -11.33 -12.18 -9.37
N THR A 25 -12.37 -11.61 -8.78
CA THR A 25 -13.76 -11.73 -9.21
C THR A 25 -13.98 -11.01 -10.55
N ASP A 26 -15.09 -11.30 -11.23
CA ASP A 26 -15.41 -10.63 -12.51
C ASP A 26 -15.60 -9.11 -12.36
N SER A 27 -16.09 -8.65 -11.20
CA SER A 27 -16.18 -7.22 -10.90
C SER A 27 -14.82 -6.57 -10.76
N GLU A 28 -13.87 -7.23 -10.09
CA GLU A 28 -12.51 -6.73 -9.92
C GLU A 28 -11.75 -6.74 -11.25
N TRP A 29 -11.96 -7.79 -12.06
CA TRP A 29 -11.45 -7.80 -13.43
C TRP A 29 -11.97 -6.65 -14.26
N SER A 30 -13.26 -6.33 -14.15
CA SER A 30 -13.86 -5.21 -14.88
C SER A 30 -13.22 -3.87 -14.49
N VAL A 31 -12.88 -3.68 -13.21
CA VAL A 31 -12.15 -2.49 -12.72
C VAL A 31 -10.73 -2.47 -13.31
N LEU A 32 -10.00 -3.59 -13.23
CA LEU A 32 -8.63 -3.68 -13.74
C LEU A 32 -8.53 -3.48 -15.26
N GLU A 33 -9.47 -4.03 -16.03
CA GLU A 33 -9.53 -3.86 -17.48
C GLU A 33 -9.77 -2.39 -17.86
N ARG A 34 -10.64 -1.68 -17.12
CA ARG A 34 -10.84 -0.22 -17.30
C ARG A 34 -9.58 0.58 -16.98
N LEU A 35 -8.91 0.28 -15.86
CA LEU A 35 -7.65 0.93 -15.48
C LEU A 35 -6.51 0.63 -16.46
N HIS A 36 -6.49 -0.57 -17.04
CA HIS A 36 -5.51 -0.98 -18.02
C HIS A 36 -5.69 -0.23 -19.35
N GLU A 37 -6.92 -0.05 -19.81
CA GLU A 37 -7.23 0.73 -21.02
C GLU A 37 -7.04 2.23 -20.80
N ARG A 38 -7.53 2.74 -19.67
CA ARG A 38 -7.45 4.15 -19.29
C ARG A 38 -7.18 4.26 -17.80
N PHE A 39 -5.91 4.44 -17.46
CA PHE A 39 -5.52 4.53 -16.04
C PHE A 39 -6.26 5.64 -15.30
N ASN A 40 -6.41 6.84 -15.88
CA ASN A 40 -7.15 7.95 -15.27
C ASN A 40 -8.69 7.80 -15.32
N ASP A 41 -9.20 6.57 -15.31
CA ASP A 41 -10.63 6.30 -15.14
C ASP A 41 -11.04 6.53 -13.68
N ARG A 42 -11.74 7.65 -13.46
CA ARG A 42 -12.14 8.12 -12.13
C ARG A 42 -13.09 7.16 -11.44
N GLU A 43 -14.01 6.54 -12.17
CA GLU A 43 -14.97 5.61 -11.60
C GLU A 43 -14.24 4.34 -11.15
N ALA A 44 -13.35 3.81 -11.98
CA ALA A 44 -12.53 2.65 -11.63
C ALA A 44 -11.63 2.93 -10.40
N HIS A 45 -11.05 4.13 -10.30
CA HIS A 45 -10.29 4.55 -9.11
C HIS A 45 -11.13 4.56 -7.82
N THR A 46 -12.44 4.80 -7.86
CA THR A 46 -13.28 4.71 -6.64
C THR A 46 -13.47 3.29 -6.12
N HIS A 47 -13.11 2.28 -6.91
CA HIS A 47 -13.14 0.87 -6.50
C HIS A 47 -11.79 0.37 -6.01
N LEU A 48 -10.76 1.21 -6.05
CA LEU A 48 -9.47 0.94 -5.42
C LEU A 48 -9.51 1.34 -3.93
N PRO A 49 -8.63 0.74 -3.12
CA PRO A 49 -7.59 -0.23 -3.41
C PRO A 49 -8.07 -1.67 -3.55
N LEU A 50 -7.30 -2.43 -4.32
CA LEU A 50 -7.54 -3.84 -4.60
C LEU A 50 -6.34 -4.67 -4.15
N ALA A 51 -6.55 -5.77 -3.45
CA ALA A 51 -5.46 -6.71 -3.17
C ALA A 51 -5.07 -7.38 -4.50
N ILE A 52 -3.79 -7.33 -4.88
CA ILE A 52 -3.30 -7.93 -6.13
C ILE A 52 -2.42 -9.16 -5.88
N ALA A 53 -1.79 -9.25 -4.73
CA ALA A 53 -1.04 -10.44 -4.34
C ALA A 53 -1.00 -10.55 -2.83
N ARG A 54 -0.51 -11.68 -2.34
CA ARG A 54 -0.15 -11.89 -0.95
C ARG A 54 1.24 -12.48 -0.82
N PHE A 55 1.91 -12.29 0.30
CA PHE A 55 3.09 -13.08 0.61
C PHE A 55 2.70 -14.56 0.76
N ARG A 56 3.57 -15.45 0.30
CA ARG A 56 3.48 -16.88 0.62
C ARG A 56 3.72 -17.09 2.11
N ASP A 57 3.05 -18.06 2.70
CA ASP A 57 3.05 -18.26 4.16
C ASP A 57 4.45 -18.50 4.74
N ASN A 58 5.31 -19.24 4.02
CA ASN A 58 6.70 -19.47 4.44
C ASN A 58 7.52 -18.18 4.41
N VAL A 59 7.29 -17.31 3.43
CA VAL A 59 7.98 -16.02 3.27
C VAL A 59 7.58 -15.06 4.38
N VAL A 60 6.29 -15.00 4.72
CA VAL A 60 5.80 -14.21 5.87
C VAL A 60 6.55 -14.61 7.14
N LYS A 61 6.66 -15.92 7.38
CA LYS A 61 7.34 -16.45 8.57
C LYS A 61 8.82 -16.07 8.59
N GLU A 62 9.53 -16.24 7.48
CA GLU A 62 10.95 -15.91 7.40
C GLU A 62 11.21 -14.41 7.61
N ILE A 63 10.45 -13.54 6.93
CA ILE A 63 10.59 -12.09 7.09
C ILE A 63 10.29 -11.68 8.53
N PHE A 64 9.27 -12.26 9.15
CA PHE A 64 8.96 -12.02 10.56
C PHE A 64 10.11 -12.46 11.49
N GLU A 65 10.66 -13.66 11.28
CA GLU A 65 11.79 -14.18 12.08
C GLU A 65 13.04 -13.29 11.96
N ARG A 66 13.26 -12.68 10.78
CA ARG A 66 14.31 -11.67 10.59
C ARG A 66 14.00 -10.39 11.35
N ALA A 67 12.77 -9.88 11.25
CA ALA A 67 12.37 -8.66 11.96
C ALA A 67 12.48 -8.81 13.48
N CYS A 68 12.23 -10.00 14.04
CA CYS A 68 12.38 -10.30 15.47
C CYS A 68 13.81 -10.16 16.02
N GLN A 69 14.82 -9.98 15.17
CA GLN A 69 16.20 -9.78 15.59
C GLN A 69 16.50 -8.32 15.96
N PHE A 70 15.53 -7.40 15.78
CA PHE A 70 15.71 -5.96 15.92
C PHE A 70 14.67 -5.36 16.87
N ASP A 71 15.14 -4.85 18.02
CA ASP A 71 14.30 -4.18 19.02
C ASP A 71 13.94 -2.73 18.65
N GLU A 72 14.63 -2.13 17.68
CA GLU A 72 14.32 -0.82 17.13
C GLU A 72 13.82 -0.96 15.69
N VAL A 73 12.98 -0.02 15.25
CA VAL A 73 12.57 0.05 13.84
C VAL A 73 13.71 0.64 13.01
N VAL A 74 14.16 -0.13 12.03
CA VAL A 74 15.07 0.33 10.98
C VAL A 74 14.23 0.71 9.76
N THR A 75 14.38 1.95 9.29
CA THR A 75 13.74 2.44 8.05
C THR A 75 14.81 2.71 7.00
N VAL A 76 14.61 2.20 5.79
CA VAL A 76 15.57 2.28 4.70
C VAL A 76 14.89 2.79 3.43
N ASN A 77 15.49 3.82 2.82
CA ASN A 77 15.09 4.30 1.50
C ASN A 77 15.80 3.48 0.41
N VAL A 78 15.06 3.11 -0.63
CA VAL A 78 15.60 2.35 -1.76
C VAL A 78 15.92 3.32 -2.90
N ASP A 79 17.19 3.70 -2.99
CA ASP A 79 17.73 4.59 -4.01
C ASP A 79 18.90 3.94 -4.77
N GLU A 80 19.55 4.69 -5.66
CA GLU A 80 20.73 4.20 -6.41
C GLU A 80 21.90 3.80 -5.50
N SER A 81 22.01 4.42 -4.32
CA SER A 81 23.04 4.09 -3.33
C SER A 81 22.74 2.75 -2.66
N TRP A 82 21.47 2.51 -2.31
CA TRP A 82 21.02 1.21 -1.82
C TRP A 82 21.28 0.12 -2.85
N ALA A 83 20.90 0.32 -4.12
CA ALA A 83 21.09 -0.67 -5.17
C ALA A 83 22.57 -1.04 -5.36
N ARG A 84 23.47 -0.05 -5.27
CA ARG A 84 24.91 -0.26 -5.32
C ARG A 84 25.41 -1.08 -4.12
N LYS A 85 24.99 -0.74 -2.91
CA LYS A 85 25.36 -1.49 -1.69
C LYS A 85 24.90 -2.95 -1.77
N VAL A 86 23.69 -3.19 -2.25
CA VAL A 86 23.17 -4.56 -2.44
C VAL A 86 24.02 -5.32 -3.47
N ALA A 87 24.41 -4.69 -4.57
CA ALA A 87 25.25 -5.30 -5.59
C ALA A 87 26.69 -5.58 -5.13
N GLU A 88 27.25 -4.73 -4.25
CA GLU A 88 28.59 -4.87 -3.67
C GLU A 88 28.65 -5.84 -2.47
N GLY A 89 27.48 -6.26 -1.97
CA GLY A 89 27.33 -7.03 -0.75
C GLY A 89 26.85 -6.14 0.39
N THR A 90 25.73 -6.51 1.01
CA THR A 90 25.10 -5.75 2.09
C THR A 90 24.87 -6.63 3.32
N ASP A 91 25.07 -6.04 4.50
CA ASP A 91 24.71 -6.65 5.79
C ASP A 91 23.24 -6.41 6.16
N ASP A 92 22.49 -5.75 5.27
CA ASP A 92 21.05 -5.52 5.44
C ASP A 92 20.28 -6.85 5.40
N PRO A 93 19.68 -7.28 6.53
CA PRO A 93 19.00 -8.57 6.66
C PRO A 93 17.75 -8.69 5.79
N MET A 94 17.22 -7.57 5.28
CA MET A 94 16.01 -7.54 4.47
C MET A 94 16.29 -7.34 2.97
N ALA A 95 17.53 -7.03 2.59
CA ALA A 95 17.84 -6.60 1.22
C ALA A 95 17.40 -7.59 0.13
N GLU A 96 17.56 -8.90 0.37
CA GLU A 96 17.14 -9.91 -0.59
C GLU A 96 15.61 -9.95 -0.77
N TYR A 97 14.86 -9.86 0.35
CA TYR A 97 13.40 -9.83 0.32
C TYR A 97 12.88 -8.58 -0.38
N VAL A 98 13.49 -7.42 -0.12
CA VAL A 98 13.17 -6.15 -0.78
C VAL A 98 13.43 -6.23 -2.28
N ARG A 99 14.61 -6.72 -2.69
CA ARG A 99 14.97 -6.89 -4.11
C ARG A 99 13.96 -7.79 -4.84
N LEU A 100 13.64 -8.95 -4.27
CA LEU A 100 12.69 -9.88 -4.86
C LEU A 100 11.26 -9.31 -4.88
N TYR A 101 10.83 -8.64 -3.80
CA TYR A 101 9.54 -7.96 -3.74
C TYR A 101 9.42 -6.95 -4.89
N ASN A 102 10.46 -6.16 -5.12
CA ASN A 102 10.50 -5.17 -6.20
C ASN A 102 10.42 -5.79 -7.58
N GLU A 103 11.21 -6.84 -7.85
CA GLU A 103 11.19 -7.57 -9.11
C GLU A 103 9.79 -8.15 -9.41
N GLU A 104 9.13 -8.68 -8.38
CA GLU A 104 7.81 -9.31 -8.50
C GLU A 104 6.68 -8.29 -8.62
N VAL A 105 6.72 -7.20 -7.87
CA VAL A 105 5.76 -6.09 -8.01
C VAL A 105 5.94 -5.41 -9.36
N ASP A 106 7.17 -5.18 -9.84
CA ASP A 106 7.40 -4.63 -11.19
C ASP A 106 6.82 -5.55 -12.27
N ALA A 107 6.95 -6.87 -12.12
CA ALA A 107 6.35 -7.83 -13.05
C ALA A 107 4.81 -7.75 -13.06
N MET A 108 4.18 -7.61 -11.89
CA MET A 108 2.73 -7.41 -11.78
C MET A 108 2.29 -6.06 -12.34
N MET A 109 3.01 -4.98 -12.04
CA MET A 109 2.72 -3.64 -12.51
C MET A 109 2.89 -3.53 -14.03
N GLY A 110 3.89 -4.21 -14.60
CA GLY A 110 4.06 -4.29 -16.06
C GLY A 110 2.88 -4.97 -16.78
N VAL A 111 2.08 -5.77 -16.07
CA VAL A 111 0.83 -6.36 -16.59
C VAL A 111 -0.36 -5.44 -16.33
N LEU A 112 -0.54 -4.99 -15.09
CA LEU A 112 -1.74 -4.24 -14.68
C LEU A 112 -1.73 -2.79 -15.17
N VAL A 113 -0.59 -2.11 -15.07
CA VAL A 113 -0.42 -0.68 -15.39
C VAL A 113 0.88 -0.47 -16.18
N PRO A 114 0.97 -0.90 -17.45
CA PRO A 114 2.21 -0.84 -18.23
C PRO A 114 2.90 0.53 -18.31
N PRO A 115 2.19 1.68 -18.32
CA PRO A 115 2.83 3.01 -18.33
C PRO A 115 3.46 3.44 -16.98
N ALA A 116 3.26 2.66 -15.92
CA ALA A 116 3.80 2.95 -14.60
C ALA A 116 5.32 2.75 -14.57
N SER A 117 6.02 3.77 -14.11
CA SER A 117 7.48 3.77 -13.95
C SER A 117 7.86 3.92 -12.48
N TYR A 118 8.92 3.23 -12.07
CA TYR A 118 9.44 3.33 -10.71
C TYR A 118 9.69 4.79 -10.31
N ARG A 119 9.28 5.15 -9.10
CA ARG A 119 9.45 6.50 -8.56
C ARG A 119 10.28 6.52 -7.29
N LYS A 120 9.77 5.89 -6.23
CA LYS A 120 10.40 5.83 -4.92
C LYS A 120 9.92 4.62 -4.16
N GLU A 121 10.71 4.21 -3.20
CA GLU A 121 10.42 3.10 -2.33
C GLU A 121 11.14 3.27 -1.00
N HIS A 122 10.51 2.75 0.04
CA HIS A 122 11.16 2.50 1.31
C HIS A 122 10.61 1.23 1.92
N TYR A 123 11.35 0.67 2.85
CA TYR A 123 10.87 -0.41 3.69
C TYR A 123 11.33 -0.18 5.13
N ALA A 124 10.60 -0.75 6.07
CA ALA A 124 10.89 -0.66 7.49
C ALA A 124 10.73 -2.02 8.16
N TYR A 125 11.56 -2.33 9.14
CA TYR A 125 11.48 -3.60 9.88
C TYR A 125 12.01 -3.48 11.30
N GLY A 126 11.60 -4.43 12.14
CA GLY A 126 12.00 -4.49 13.55
C GLY A 126 10.79 -4.44 14.46
N ARG A 127 11.00 -4.05 15.71
CA ARG A 127 9.95 -3.92 16.70
C ARG A 127 9.28 -2.56 16.57
N PHE A 128 8.09 -2.56 15.98
CA PHE A 128 7.19 -1.41 15.99
C PHE A 128 6.61 -1.27 17.40
N VAL A 129 7.38 -0.62 18.27
CA VAL A 129 6.96 -0.21 19.60
C VAL A 129 6.07 1.02 19.49
N PHE A 130 5.14 1.09 20.44
CA PHE A 130 4.23 2.21 20.64
C PHE A 130 5.02 3.46 21.08
N PRO A 131 4.90 4.56 20.33
CA PRO A 131 4.63 5.81 21.02
C PRO A 131 3.55 6.57 20.25
N GLU A 132 2.31 6.44 20.70
CA GLU A 132 1.13 7.07 20.09
C GLU A 132 0.91 6.59 18.64
N PRO A 133 -0.33 6.61 18.12
CA PRO A 133 -0.52 6.41 16.70
C PRO A 133 0.31 7.44 15.95
N HIS A 134 1.13 6.98 15.01
CA HIS A 134 1.61 7.84 13.95
C HIS A 134 0.36 8.35 13.23
N GLY A 135 -0.01 9.60 13.58
CA GLY A 135 -1.15 10.28 12.99
C GLY A 135 -1.10 10.21 11.47
N LEU A 136 -2.26 10.25 10.83
CA LEU A 136 -2.43 9.92 9.42
C LEU A 136 -1.35 10.55 8.54
N HIS A 137 -0.52 9.69 7.95
CA HIS A 137 0.52 10.13 7.03
C HIS A 137 -0.04 10.15 5.62
N THR A 138 -0.26 11.38 5.14
CA THR A 138 -0.52 11.66 3.73
C THR A 138 0.81 11.68 2.98
N ASP A 139 1.44 10.53 2.76
CA ASP A 139 2.63 10.43 1.89
C ASP A 139 2.36 10.93 0.46
N HIS A 140 1.08 11.11 0.13
CA HIS A 140 0.55 11.27 -1.21
C HIS A 140 -0.02 12.67 -1.52
N SER A 141 -0.46 13.43 -0.51
CA SER A 141 -1.23 14.67 -0.75
C SER A 141 -0.39 15.96 -0.75
N LEU A 142 0.89 15.89 -0.36
CA LEU A 142 1.76 17.08 -0.28
C LEU A 142 2.35 17.47 -1.64
N GLU A 143 2.36 16.56 -2.61
CA GLU A 143 3.12 16.71 -3.86
C GLU A 143 2.23 17.07 -5.07
N ASP A 144 0.90 17.09 -4.89
CA ASP A 144 -0.04 17.62 -5.87
C ASP A 144 -1.09 18.51 -5.17
N ALA A 145 -0.97 19.82 -5.38
CA ALA A 145 -1.88 20.81 -4.81
C ALA A 145 -3.32 20.71 -5.38
N ALA A 146 -3.50 20.15 -6.58
CA ALA A 146 -4.81 19.88 -7.17
C ALA A 146 -5.46 18.64 -6.56
N ALA A 147 -4.66 17.64 -6.17
CA ALA A 147 -5.08 16.43 -5.44
C ALA A 147 -5.26 16.61 -3.93
N ALA A 148 -5.31 17.86 -3.42
CA ALA A 148 -5.48 18.19 -2.01
C ALA A 148 -6.78 17.61 -1.40
N GLY A 149 -6.75 16.36 -0.95
CA GLY A 149 -7.91 15.66 -0.39
C GLY A 149 -8.11 14.21 -0.87
N GLU A 150 -7.18 13.61 -1.60
CA GLU A 150 -7.29 12.21 -2.08
C GLU A 150 -6.39 11.26 -1.25
N PRO A 151 -6.66 9.94 -1.27
CA PRO A 151 -6.91 9.12 -0.10
C PRO A 151 -5.84 9.20 0.99
N ILE A 152 -6.33 9.32 2.22
CA ILE A 152 -5.52 9.35 3.42
C ILE A 152 -5.25 7.90 3.82
N CYS A 153 -3.99 7.48 3.71
CA CYS A 153 -3.51 6.25 4.33
C CYS A 153 -3.40 6.47 5.85
N ILE A 154 -3.93 5.53 6.60
CA ILE A 154 -4.06 5.54 8.05
C ILE A 154 -3.36 4.30 8.59
N ALA A 155 -2.07 4.39 8.89
CA ALA A 155 -1.38 3.29 9.55
C ALA A 155 -1.70 3.31 11.06
N ARG A 156 -2.48 2.36 11.56
CA ARG A 156 -2.62 2.14 13.01
C ARG A 156 -1.51 1.19 13.46
N ILE A 157 -0.51 1.73 14.16
CA ILE A 157 0.68 0.98 14.58
C ILE A 157 0.31 -0.19 15.51
N GLU A 158 -0.69 -0.02 16.40
CA GLU A 158 -1.13 -1.05 17.37
C GLU A 158 -1.41 -2.40 16.71
N THR A 159 -2.02 -2.37 15.53
CA THR A 159 -2.35 -3.55 14.74
C THR A 159 -1.50 -3.69 13.48
N LEU A 160 -0.57 -2.76 13.24
CA LEU A 160 0.03 -2.48 11.92
C LEU A 160 -1.02 -2.58 10.78
N GLY A 161 -2.27 -2.29 11.10
CA GLY A 161 -3.36 -2.22 10.16
C GLY A 161 -3.13 -0.95 9.38
N THR A 162 -2.82 -1.09 8.10
CA THR A 162 -2.94 0.04 7.20
C THR A 162 -4.41 0.17 6.87
N HIS A 163 -5.00 1.30 7.18
CA HIS A 163 -6.38 1.64 6.83
C HIS A 163 -6.35 2.75 5.78
N TYR A 164 -7.42 2.92 5.03
CA TYR A 164 -7.50 3.98 4.04
C TYR A 164 -8.92 4.53 3.99
N VAL A 165 -9.04 5.77 3.52
CA VAL A 165 -10.32 6.41 3.27
C VAL A 165 -10.88 5.92 1.94
N ASP A 166 -12.12 5.42 1.97
CA ASP A 166 -12.85 5.04 0.78
C ASP A 166 -13.37 6.26 0.00
N GLY A 167 -13.11 6.31 -1.29
CA GLY A 167 -13.57 7.39 -2.18
C GLY A 167 -12.89 8.75 -1.99
N ASP A 168 -13.50 9.79 -2.54
CA ASP A 168 -13.02 11.19 -2.45
C ASP A 168 -13.43 11.82 -1.11
N TYR A 169 -12.45 12.16 -0.27
CA TYR A 169 -12.68 12.79 1.03
C TYR A 169 -13.40 14.14 0.92
N ARG A 170 -13.26 14.87 -0.21
CA ARG A 170 -13.94 16.16 -0.40
C ARG A 170 -15.45 16.01 -0.54
N LEU A 171 -15.91 14.87 -1.05
CA LEU A 171 -17.33 14.55 -1.21
C LEU A 171 -17.99 14.11 0.11
N GLN A 172 -17.21 13.85 1.16
CA GLN A 172 -17.73 13.51 2.47
C GLN A 172 -18.40 14.72 3.12
N ASP A 173 -19.43 14.45 3.94
CA ASP A 173 -20.13 15.48 4.70
C ASP A 173 -19.21 16.15 5.73
N ALA A 174 -19.62 17.31 6.24
CA ALA A 174 -18.80 18.09 7.17
C ALA A 174 -18.41 17.33 8.45
N GLY A 175 -19.31 16.49 8.98
CA GLY A 175 -19.04 15.69 10.18
C GLY A 175 -18.04 14.57 9.89
N THR A 176 -18.20 13.85 8.78
CA THR A 176 -17.23 12.81 8.37
C THR A 176 -15.85 13.41 8.08
N ARG A 177 -15.78 14.61 7.50
CA ARG A 177 -14.48 15.32 7.33
C ARG A 177 -13.86 15.74 8.66
N SER A 178 -14.67 16.20 9.63
CA SER A 178 -14.21 16.49 11.00
C SER A 178 -13.60 15.24 11.64
N MET A 179 -14.33 14.12 11.60
CA MET A 179 -13.89 12.81 12.09
C MET A 179 -12.56 12.36 11.47
N LEU A 180 -12.42 12.45 10.14
CA LEU A 180 -11.20 12.05 9.45
C LEU A 180 -10.00 12.94 9.82
N ASN A 181 -10.21 14.24 10.04
CA ASN A 181 -9.17 15.14 10.56
C ASN A 181 -8.83 14.84 12.03
N ALA A 182 -9.82 14.46 12.84
CA ALA A 182 -9.61 14.06 14.23
C ALA A 182 -8.66 12.85 14.31
N ILE A 183 -8.89 11.84 13.48
CA ILE A 183 -7.96 10.70 13.35
C ILE A 183 -6.61 11.16 12.79
N ARG A 184 -6.59 12.11 11.84
CA ARG A 184 -5.35 12.70 11.27
C ARG A 184 -4.36 13.14 12.30
N TYR A 185 -4.83 13.97 13.21
CA TYR A 185 -3.98 14.59 14.22
C TYR A 185 -4.03 13.84 15.54
N TRP A 186 -4.78 12.73 15.59
CA TRP A 186 -5.13 12.01 16.79
C TRP A 186 -5.62 12.95 17.91
N THR A 187 -6.60 13.78 17.57
CA THR A 187 -7.18 14.78 18.47
C THR A 187 -8.68 14.56 18.66
N PRO A 188 -9.23 14.86 19.85
CA PRO A 188 -10.68 14.81 20.05
C PRO A 188 -11.43 15.81 19.16
N ALA A 189 -12.67 15.48 18.80
CA ALA A 189 -13.59 16.34 18.06
C ALA A 189 -15.02 16.24 18.65
N PRO A 190 -15.99 17.08 18.23
CA PRO A 190 -17.38 16.95 18.68
C PRO A 190 -17.98 15.55 18.47
N GLU A 191 -17.45 14.82 17.50
CA GLU A 191 -17.83 13.45 17.18
C GLU A 191 -17.27 12.38 18.14
N GLY A 192 -16.33 12.73 19.02
CA GLY A 192 -15.77 11.86 20.04
C GLY A 192 -14.25 11.84 20.10
N GLU A 193 -13.73 10.92 20.90
CA GLU A 193 -12.30 10.62 20.97
C GLU A 193 -11.81 9.92 19.69
N PRO A 194 -10.54 10.08 19.28
CA PRO A 194 -10.00 9.51 18.04
C PRO A 194 -10.29 8.01 17.85
N GLU A 195 -10.25 7.22 18.92
CA GLU A 195 -10.53 5.77 18.89
C GLU A 195 -12.01 5.48 18.56
N GLN A 196 -12.92 6.23 19.18
CA GLN A 196 -14.37 6.07 18.93
C GLN A 196 -14.72 6.50 17.51
N VAL A 197 -14.10 7.58 17.05
CA VAL A 197 -14.22 8.07 15.68
C VAL A 197 -13.69 7.04 14.68
N PHE A 198 -12.54 6.42 14.98
CA PHE A 198 -11.96 5.37 14.16
C PHE A 198 -12.89 4.16 14.01
N ASP A 199 -13.42 3.65 15.12
CA ASP A 199 -14.35 2.52 15.13
C ASP A 199 -15.67 2.85 14.40
N GLU A 200 -16.16 4.09 14.54
CA GLU A 200 -17.33 4.58 13.81
C GLU A 200 -17.09 4.58 12.30
N LEU A 201 -15.96 5.13 11.83
CA LEU A 201 -15.68 5.21 10.40
C LEU A 201 -15.41 3.84 9.77
N LEU A 202 -14.82 2.89 10.52
CA LEU A 202 -14.73 1.49 10.09
C LEU A 202 -16.12 0.88 9.94
N ARG A 203 -17.02 1.10 10.91
CA ARG A 203 -18.39 0.58 10.86
C ARG A 203 -19.17 1.14 9.67
N ARG A 204 -18.92 2.40 9.30
CA ARG A 204 -19.52 3.05 8.11
C ARG A 204 -18.94 2.56 6.79
N GLY A 205 -17.79 1.89 6.81
CA GLY A 205 -17.04 1.56 5.60
C GLY A 205 -16.33 2.76 4.96
N THR A 206 -16.34 3.93 5.61
CA THR A 206 -15.58 5.12 5.20
C THR A 206 -14.08 4.87 5.38
N LEU A 207 -13.71 4.16 6.45
CA LEU A 207 -12.39 3.55 6.56
C LEU A 207 -12.48 2.08 6.18
N LYS A 208 -11.49 1.64 5.40
CA LYS A 208 -11.32 0.24 5.03
C LYS A 208 -9.94 -0.21 5.48
N THR A 209 -9.84 -1.49 5.85
CA THR A 209 -8.60 -2.11 6.33
C THR A 209 -7.90 -2.81 5.18
N ILE A 210 -6.61 -2.53 5.01
CA ILE A 210 -5.72 -3.30 4.15
C ILE A 210 -5.43 -4.63 4.85
N PRO A 211 -5.71 -5.77 4.20
CA PRO A 211 -5.37 -7.06 4.77
C PRO A 211 -3.85 -7.18 4.91
N VAL A 212 -3.41 -7.66 6.06
CA VAL A 212 -1.99 -7.93 6.33
C VAL A 212 -1.48 -8.98 5.33
N ASN A 213 -0.19 -8.93 4.99
CA ASN A 213 0.45 -9.80 4.02
C ASN A 213 -0.10 -9.69 2.59
N HIS A 214 -0.88 -8.65 2.26
CA HIS A 214 -1.34 -8.40 0.90
C HIS A 214 -0.68 -7.18 0.29
N VAL A 215 -0.34 -7.29 -0.99
CA VAL A 215 0.08 -6.18 -1.84
C VAL A 215 -1.20 -5.52 -2.33
N MET A 216 -1.36 -4.25 -1.98
CA MET A 216 -2.52 -3.47 -2.43
C MET A 216 -2.17 -2.61 -3.64
N LEU A 217 -2.94 -2.69 -4.71
CA LEU A 217 -2.96 -1.69 -5.76
C LEU A 217 -3.77 -0.50 -5.27
N MET A 218 -3.10 0.64 -5.09
CA MET A 218 -3.72 1.88 -4.62
C MET A 218 -3.35 3.04 -5.55
N VAL A 219 -4.20 4.07 -5.58
CA VAL A 219 -3.92 5.30 -6.31
C VAL A 219 -4.00 6.49 -5.37
N ALA A 220 -2.95 7.29 -5.43
CA ALA A 220 -2.84 8.60 -4.84
C ALA A 220 -3.18 9.64 -5.90
N GLY A 221 -3.97 10.65 -5.56
CA GLY A 221 -4.41 11.62 -6.55
C GLY A 221 -5.53 11.10 -7.46
N ASN A 222 -6.49 10.37 -6.89
CA ASN A 222 -7.72 9.93 -7.56
C ASN A 222 -8.44 11.09 -8.28
N ALA A 223 -8.15 11.25 -9.58
CA ALA A 223 -8.69 12.24 -10.53
C ALA A 223 -7.71 13.33 -11.01
N SER A 224 -6.47 13.32 -10.50
CA SER A 224 -5.38 14.14 -11.03
C SER A 224 -4.75 13.54 -12.29
N ALA A 225 -4.25 14.41 -13.17
CA ALA A 225 -3.38 13.98 -14.27
C ALA A 225 -2.04 13.42 -13.74
N ASP A 226 -1.64 13.86 -12.54
CA ASP A 226 -0.42 13.46 -11.85
C ASP A 226 -0.64 12.30 -10.87
N ALA A 227 -1.73 11.54 -11.05
CA ALA A 227 -2.05 10.38 -10.21
C ALA A 227 -0.87 9.40 -10.13
N GLN A 228 -0.65 8.84 -8.95
CA GLN A 228 0.47 7.96 -8.66
C GLN A 228 -0.04 6.61 -8.17
N VAL A 229 0.60 5.54 -8.64
CA VAL A 229 0.28 4.21 -8.14
C VAL A 229 1.13 3.93 -6.91
N THR A 230 0.52 3.42 -5.86
CA THR A 230 1.22 3.03 -4.64
C THR A 230 0.88 1.60 -4.26
N GLN A 231 1.89 0.89 -3.77
CA GLN A 231 1.81 -0.49 -3.32
C GLN A 231 2.35 -0.58 -1.91
N HIS A 232 1.50 -1.07 -1.01
CA HIS A 232 1.87 -1.36 0.37
C HIS A 232 1.68 -2.84 0.64
N ILE A 233 2.60 -3.40 1.42
CA ILE A 233 2.42 -4.70 2.08
C ILE A 233 3.15 -4.70 3.42
N SER A 234 2.53 -5.30 4.42
CA SER A 234 3.19 -5.63 5.69
C SER A 234 3.37 -7.14 5.75
N ALA A 235 4.59 -7.58 6.05
CA ALA A 235 4.89 -8.97 6.42
C ALA A 235 4.81 -9.11 7.94
N ARG A 236 3.71 -9.68 8.44
CA ARG A 236 3.46 -9.92 9.87
C ARG A 236 2.71 -11.25 10.05
N PRO A 237 2.89 -11.97 11.17
CA PRO A 237 1.92 -12.97 11.57
C PRO A 237 0.51 -12.35 11.60
N PRO A 238 -0.54 -13.09 11.20
CA PRO A 238 -1.93 -12.59 11.15
C PRO A 238 -2.49 -12.17 12.53
N GLU A 239 -1.73 -12.29 13.62
CA GLU A 239 -2.13 -11.92 14.97
C GLU A 239 -1.04 -11.10 15.69
N GLY A 240 -1.28 -9.80 15.90
CA GLY A 240 -0.87 -9.05 17.10
C GLY A 240 0.63 -8.89 17.45
N GLY A 241 1.59 -9.35 16.66
CA GLY A 241 3.03 -9.28 17.00
C GLY A 241 3.67 -7.88 16.86
N MET A 242 4.44 -7.40 17.83
CA MET A 242 5.11 -6.09 17.74
C MET A 242 6.21 -6.02 16.66
N HIS A 243 6.68 -7.16 16.16
CA HIS A 243 7.69 -7.22 15.10
C HIS A 243 7.04 -7.43 13.73
N SER A 244 7.54 -6.71 12.74
CA SER A 244 7.05 -6.79 11.36
C SER A 244 8.12 -6.34 10.39
N ALA A 245 7.87 -6.56 9.10
CA ALA A 245 8.41 -5.71 8.04
C ALA A 245 7.27 -5.04 7.28
N PHE A 246 7.55 -3.87 6.69
CA PHE A 246 6.65 -3.10 5.87
C PHE A 246 7.41 -2.68 4.61
N PHE A 247 6.79 -2.88 3.46
CA PHE A 247 7.35 -2.54 2.15
C PHE A 247 6.38 -1.59 1.45
N GLN A 248 6.92 -0.48 0.97
CA GLN A 248 6.14 0.52 0.23
C GLN A 248 6.86 0.91 -1.04
N ARG A 249 6.21 0.69 -2.17
CA ARG A 249 6.71 1.04 -3.51
C ARG A 249 5.73 2.01 -4.16
N GLN A 250 6.27 2.97 -4.91
CA GLN A 250 5.49 3.97 -5.61
C GLN A 250 5.94 4.08 -7.06
N TYR A 251 4.96 4.33 -7.92
CA TYR A 251 5.13 4.52 -9.35
C TYR A 251 4.51 5.83 -9.80
N ARG A 252 5.14 6.43 -10.80
CA ARG A 252 4.59 7.56 -11.56
C ARG A 252 4.18 7.07 -12.93
N LEU A 253 3.04 7.54 -13.41
CA LEU A 253 2.64 7.32 -14.80
C LEU A 253 3.52 8.15 -15.73
N THR A 254 4.05 7.51 -16.76
CA THR A 254 4.79 8.20 -17.82
C THR A 254 3.96 8.23 -19.10
N GLY A 255 3.76 9.42 -19.66
CA GLY A 255 3.10 9.58 -20.96
C GLY A 255 1.57 9.59 -20.96
N VAL A 256 0.93 10.18 -19.94
CA VAL A 256 -0.49 10.58 -19.99
C VAL A 256 -0.62 11.87 -20.81
#